data_AF-A0A8T4VI61-F1
#
_entry.id   AF-A0A8T4VI61-F1
#
_cell.length_a   1.000
_cell.length_b   1.000
_cell.length_c   1.000
_cell.angle_alpha   90.00
_cell.angle_beta   90.00
_cell.angle_gamma   90.00
#
_symmetry.space_group_name_H-M   'P 1'
#
loop_
_entity.id
_entity.type
_entity.pdbx_description
1 polymer ?
#
loop_
_entity_poly.entity_id
_entity_poly.type
_entity_poly.pdbx_seq_one_letter_code
_entity_poly.pdbx_strand_id
1 'polypeptide(L)' 'MKRQLLKPGNSNTEDRINFIKFWVKYIKTHPDEEWSEQQNILIDSQFSNK' A
#
# COMPACT_ATOMS: atom_id res chain seq x y z
N MET A 1 10.27 -5.58 -9.29
CA MET A 1 8.98 -5.06 -9.82
C MET A 1 9.19 -3.71 -10.48
N LYS A 2 8.49 -3.39 -11.58
CA LYS A 2 8.47 -2.02 -12.12
C LYS A 2 7.72 -1.11 -11.14
N ARG A 3 8.38 -0.06 -10.64
CA ARG A 3 7.78 0.94 -9.76
C ARG A 3 6.72 1.70 -10.54
N GLN A 4 5.45 1.42 -10.26
CA GLN A 4 4.36 2.16 -10.87
C GLN A 4 4.16 3.44 -10.07
N LEU A 5 4.26 4.59 -10.73
CA LEU A 5 4.03 5.89 -10.10
C LEU A 5 2.57 6.28 -10.25
N LEU A 6 2.06 7.02 -9.26
CA LEU A 6 0.74 7.63 -9.35
C LEU A 6 0.73 8.58 -10.55
N LYS A 7 -0.24 8.40 -11.45
CA LYS A 7 -0.43 9.31 -12.58
C LYS A 7 -1.18 10.55 -12.08
N PRO A 8 -0.62 11.77 -12.22
CA PRO A 8 -1.35 12.98 -11.88
C PRO A 8 -2.55 13.15 -12.83
N GLY A 9 -3.65 13.66 -12.29
CA GLY A 9 -4.82 14.10 -13.04
C GLY A 9 -4.74 15.58 -13.41
N ASN A 10 -5.67 16.03 -14.24
CA ASN A 10 -5.82 17.44 -14.62
C ASN A 10 -6.84 18.18 -13.74
N SER A 11 -7.39 17.49 -12.72
CA SER A 11 -8.34 18.04 -11.75
C SER A 11 -8.31 17.25 -10.45
N ASN A 12 -8.78 17.87 -9.35
CA ASN A 12 -8.93 17.20 -8.05
C ASN A 12 -9.73 15.88 -8.13
N THR A 13 -10.78 15.85 -8.96
CA THR A 13 -11.59 14.63 -9.14
C THR A 13 -10.77 13.54 -9.83
N GLU A 14 -10.01 13.89 -10.86
CA GLU A 14 -9.16 12.95 -11.59
C GLU A 14 -8.02 12.42 -10.71
N ASP A 15 -7.41 13.28 -9.89
CA ASP A 15 -6.39 12.88 -8.91
C ASP A 15 -6.92 11.85 -7.90
N ARG A 16 -8.10 12.09 -7.34
CA ARG A 16 -8.75 11.16 -6.40
C ARG A 16 -9.02 9.81 -7.07
N ILE A 17 -9.51 9.82 -8.31
CA ILE A 17 -9.77 8.59 -9.07
C ILE A 17 -8.46 7.85 -9.37
N ASN A 18 -7.40 8.56 -9.80
CA ASN A 18 -6.10 7.96 -10.10
C ASN A 18 -5.47 7.36 -8.85
N PHE A 19 -5.62 8.02 -7.69
CA PHE A 19 -5.17 7.51 -6.40
C PHE A 19 -5.89 6.23 -6.00
N ILE A 20 -7.22 6.19 -6.13
CA ILE A 20 -8.01 4.98 -5.85
C ILE A 20 -7.58 3.83 -6.77
N LYS A 21 -7.44 4.09 -8.08
CA LYS A 21 -7.01 3.07 -9.04
C LYS A 21 -5.62 2.52 -8.72
N PHE A 22 -4.70 3.40 -8.33
CA PHE A 22 -3.35 3.01 -7.91
C PHE A 22 -3.40 2.08 -6.70
N TRP A 23 -4.13 2.46 -5.65
CA TRP A 23 -4.24 1.65 -4.44
C TRP A 23 -4.96 0.33 -4.65
N VAL A 24 -6.06 0.31 -5.40
CA VAL A 24 -6.75 -0.95 -5.75
C VAL A 24 -5.81 -1.89 -6.50
N LYS A 25 -5.00 -1.36 -7.43
CA LYS A 25 -4.01 -2.17 -8.14
C LYS A 25 -2.94 -2.69 -7.18
N TYR A 26 -2.42 -1.83 -6.31
CA TYR A 26 -1.43 -2.21 -5.31
C TYR A 26 -1.93 -3.38 -4.45
N ILE A 27 -3.13 -3.27 -3.88
CA ILE A 27 -3.75 -4.32 -3.06
C ILE A 27 -3.91 -5.62 -3.85
N LYS A 28 -4.32 -5.55 -5.11
CA LYS A 28 -4.51 -6.76 -5.95
C LYS A 28 -3.21 -7.47 -6.35
N THR A 29 -2.06 -6.79 -6.31
CA THR A 29 -0.78 -7.34 -6.78
C THR A 29 0.20 -7.68 -5.67
N HIS A 30 -0.12 -7.32 -4.42
CA HIS A 30 0.71 -7.64 -3.26
C HIS A 30 -0.08 -8.60 -2.37
N PRO A 31 0.42 -9.81 -2.10
CA PRO A 31 -0.24 -10.76 -1.21
C PRO A 31 -0.44 -10.17 0.18
N ASP A 32 -1.58 -10.46 0.80
CA ASP A 32 -1.85 -10.08 2.19
C ASP A 32 -0.81 -10.66 3.16
N GLU A 33 -0.18 -11.78 2.79
CA GLU A 33 0.94 -12.42 3.50
C GLU A 33 2.14 -11.46 3.64
N GLU A 34 2.51 -10.72 2.59
CA GLU A 34 3.61 -9.74 2.67
C GLU A 34 3.24 -8.55 3.57
N TRP A 35 1.97 -8.15 3.57
CA TRP A 35 1.49 -7.03 4.39
C TRP A 35 1.37 -7.41 5.87
N SER A 36 0.90 -8.63 6.14
CA SER A 36 0.78 -9.16 7.49
C SER A 36 2.14 -9.45 8.12
N GLU A 37 3.14 -9.91 7.34
CA GLU A 37 4.50 -10.15 7.84
C GLU A 37 5.15 -8.87 8.41
N GLN A 38 5.01 -7.74 7.71
CA GLN A 38 5.52 -6.45 8.19
C GLN A 38 4.83 -5.98 9.48
N GLN A 39 3.51 -6.18 9.58
CA GLN A 39 2.77 -5.85 10.80
C GLN A 39 3.17 -6.77 11.95
N ASN A 40 3.39 -8.05 11.68
CA ASN A 40 3.77 -9.03 12.70
C ASN A 40 5.12 -8.66 13.33
N ILE A 41 6.12 -8.29 12.53
CA ILE A 41 7.42 -7.80 13.01
C ILE A 41 7.24 -6.61 13.96
N LEU A 42 6.40 -5.63 13.58
CA LEU A 42 6.17 -4.44 14.39
C LEU A 42 5.42 -4.75 15.70
N ILE A 43 4.44 -5.65 15.65
CA ILE A 43 3.65 -6.09 16.79
C ILE A 43 4.53 -6.89 17.77
N ASP A 44 5.29 -7.86 17.26
CA ASP A 44 6.20 -8.71 18.04
C ASP A 44 7.32 -7.88 18.71
N SER A 45 7.78 -6.81 18.07
CA SER A 45 8.75 -5.89 18.68
C SER A 45 8.19 -5.16 19.90
N GLN A 46 6.86 -5.00 20.03
CA GLN A 46 6.23 -4.40 21.22
C GLN A 46 6.20 -5.36 22.40
N PHE A 47 6.21 -6.67 22.16
CA PHE A 47 6.20 -7.69 23.21
C PHE A 47 7.60 -8.07 23.70
N SER A 48 8.62 -7.87 22.87
CA SER A 48 10.02 -8.22 23.19
C SER A 48 10.72 -7.23 24.16
N ASN A 49 10.11 -6.09 24.48
CA ASN A 49 10.63 -5.09 25.44
C ASN A 49 9.99 -5.20 26.84
N LYS A 50 9.44 -6.36 27.21
CA LYS A 50 8.83 -6.62 28.52
C LYS A 50 9.60 -7.62 29.36
#